data_AF-A0A1U7UVU0-F1
#
_entry.id   AF-A0A1U7UVU0-F1
#
_cell.length_a   1.000
_cell.length_b   1.000
_cell.length_c   1.000
_cell.angle_alpha   90.00
_cell.angle_beta   90.00
_cell.angle_gamma   90.00
#
_symmetry.space_group_name_H-M   'P 1'
#
loop_
_entity.id
_entity.type
_entity.pdbx_description
1 polymer ?
#
loop_
_entity_poly.entity_id
_entity_poly.type
_entity_poly.pdbx_seq_one_letter_code
_entity_poly.pdbx_strand_id
1 'polypeptide(L)'
;MVATQEAVKLDKSNEVINTTIRRIRGLASARLKGNELFKENKFSEACSVYTEGLEREPYNSILLFNRAACRFKLGQFEKAVEDCTAALALRPSYVKARLRRADCNIKLERWKAAIQDCQVLMQENPEDDEVSRLFLEANVQLQKQLEEDHNQRNLFNGSNSALVSGN
;
A
#
# COMPACT_ATOMS: atom_id res chain seq x y z
N MET A 1 -21.81 37.71 32.80
CA MET A 1 -20.64 37.03 32.18
C MET A 1 -20.87 35.54 31.88
N VAL A 2 -21.75 34.82 32.59
CA VAL A 2 -21.99 33.38 32.34
C VAL A 2 -22.78 33.11 31.04
N ALA A 3 -23.86 33.85 30.78
CA ALA A 3 -24.72 33.65 29.60
C ALA A 3 -24.01 33.87 28.24
N THR A 4 -23.06 34.79 28.17
CA THR A 4 -22.26 35.05 26.96
C THR A 4 -21.26 33.94 26.66
N GLN A 5 -20.75 33.28 27.71
CA GLN A 5 -19.76 32.21 27.60
C GLN A 5 -20.40 30.89 27.14
N GLU A 6 -21.65 30.64 27.51
CA GLU A 6 -22.46 29.52 27.03
C GLU A 6 -22.90 29.70 25.57
N ALA A 7 -23.34 30.90 25.17
CA ALA A 7 -23.70 31.20 23.78
C ALA A 7 -22.50 31.02 22.81
N VAL A 8 -21.31 31.51 23.19
CA VAL A 8 -20.08 31.34 22.39
C VAL A 8 -19.63 29.88 22.30
N LYS A 9 -19.83 29.07 23.36
CA LYS A 9 -19.54 27.62 23.32
C LYS A 9 -20.51 26.87 22.42
N LEU A 10 -21.80 27.24 22.44
CA LEU A 10 -22.81 26.65 21.57
C LEU A 10 -22.56 26.97 20.10
N ASP A 11 -22.17 28.21 19.80
CA ASP A 11 -21.90 28.66 18.43
C ASP A 11 -20.65 27.99 17.84
N LYS A 12 -19.55 27.93 18.62
CA LYS A 12 -18.35 27.17 18.24
C LYS A 12 -18.64 25.68 18.05
N SER A 13 -19.50 25.11 18.89
CA SER A 13 -19.93 23.71 18.74
C SER A 13 -20.69 23.50 17.42
N ASN A 14 -21.56 24.44 17.04
CA ASN A 14 -22.28 24.40 15.77
C ASN A 14 -21.36 24.58 14.55
N GLU A 15 -20.36 25.47 14.62
CA GLU A 15 -19.38 25.66 13.55
C GLU A 15 -18.49 24.42 13.35
N VAL A 16 -18.00 23.83 14.44
CA VAL A 16 -17.20 22.59 14.41
C VAL A 16 -18.02 21.42 13.86
N ILE A 17 -19.28 21.29 14.28
CA ILE A 17 -20.20 20.25 13.76
C ILE A 17 -20.44 20.46 12.25
N ASN A 18 -20.75 21.67 11.80
CA ASN A 18 -20.95 21.97 10.39
C ASN A 18 -19.71 21.69 9.54
N THR A 19 -18.53 22.04 10.05
CA THR A 19 -17.25 21.77 9.39
C THR A 19 -16.97 20.27 9.32
N THR A 20 -17.22 19.55 10.40
CA THR A 20 -17.07 18.08 10.48
C THR A 20 -18.03 17.39 9.50
N ILE A 21 -19.28 17.81 9.44
CA ILE A 21 -20.27 17.27 8.49
C ILE A 21 -19.84 17.49 7.04
N ARG A 22 -19.34 18.70 6.71
CA ARG A 22 -18.81 18.99 5.36
C ARG A 22 -17.63 18.08 5.00
N ARG A 23 -16.71 17.84 5.94
CA ARG A 23 -15.58 16.92 5.75
C ARG A 23 -16.04 15.49 5.52
N ILE A 24 -16.92 14.98 6.38
CA ILE A 24 -17.48 13.62 6.26
C ILE A 24 -18.21 13.43 4.92
N ARG A 25 -19.03 14.41 4.50
CA ARG A 25 -19.71 14.36 3.20
C ARG A 25 -18.73 14.39 2.03
N GLY A 26 -17.71 15.24 2.09
CA GLY A 26 -16.65 15.30 1.07
C GLY A 26 -15.90 13.97 0.95
N LEU A 27 -15.55 13.36 2.09
CA LEU A 27 -14.89 12.07 2.15
C LEU A 27 -15.78 10.94 1.58
N ALA A 28 -17.05 10.90 1.97
CA ALA A 28 -18.00 9.94 1.44
C ALA A 28 -18.18 10.09 -0.07
N SER A 29 -18.26 11.33 -0.56
CA SER A 29 -18.34 11.64 -1.98
C SER A 29 -17.11 11.16 -2.75
N ALA A 30 -15.90 11.47 -2.27
CA ALA A 30 -14.65 11.01 -2.88
C ALA A 30 -14.58 9.48 -2.94
N ARG A 31 -14.96 8.80 -1.84
CA ARG A 31 -15.02 7.34 -1.79
C ARG A 31 -16.00 6.76 -2.80
N LEU A 32 -17.23 7.28 -2.84
CA LEU A 32 -18.28 6.78 -3.73
C LEU A 32 -17.91 7.02 -5.20
N LYS A 33 -17.54 8.24 -5.55
CA LYS A 33 -17.21 8.59 -6.94
C LYS A 33 -15.96 7.87 -7.43
N GLY A 34 -14.92 7.78 -6.60
CA GLY A 34 -13.73 7.01 -6.95
C GLY A 34 -14.04 5.52 -7.15
N ASN A 35 -14.95 4.94 -6.36
CA ASN A 35 -15.36 3.54 -6.51
C ASN A 35 -16.15 3.31 -7.81
N GLU A 36 -17.01 4.25 -8.21
CA GLU A 36 -17.72 4.20 -9.51
C GLU A 36 -16.73 4.22 -10.67
N LEU A 37 -15.81 5.20 -10.67
CA LEU A 37 -14.76 5.32 -11.69
C LEU A 37 -13.88 4.06 -11.75
N PHE A 38 -13.56 3.47 -10.61
CA PHE A 38 -12.82 2.21 -10.56
C PHE A 38 -13.58 1.05 -11.23
N LYS A 39 -14.90 0.94 -10.99
CA LYS A 39 -15.76 -0.07 -11.64
C LYS A 39 -15.86 0.15 -13.16
N GLU A 40 -15.79 1.40 -13.60
CA GLU A 40 -15.73 1.78 -15.02
C GLU A 40 -14.33 1.61 -15.64
N ASN A 41 -13.36 1.05 -14.92
CA ASN A 41 -11.95 0.94 -15.32
C ASN A 41 -11.23 2.27 -15.60
N LYS A 42 -11.79 3.39 -15.14
CA LYS A 42 -11.19 4.73 -15.24
C LYS A 42 -10.22 4.96 -14.08
N PHE A 43 -9.15 4.17 -14.04
CA PHE A 43 -8.24 4.12 -12.89
C PHE A 43 -7.52 5.44 -12.63
N SER A 44 -7.14 6.19 -13.68
CA SER A 44 -6.48 7.50 -13.53
C SER A 44 -7.42 8.53 -12.89
N GLU A 45 -8.66 8.62 -13.36
CA GLU A 45 -9.68 9.51 -12.79
C GLU A 45 -10.02 9.12 -11.35
N ALA A 46 -10.18 7.82 -11.08
CA ALA A 46 -10.40 7.32 -9.73
C ALA A 46 -9.25 7.70 -8.78
N CYS A 47 -7.99 7.58 -9.24
CA CYS A 47 -6.80 8.03 -8.50
C CYS A 47 -6.88 9.52 -8.13
N SER A 48 -7.28 10.38 -9.07
CA SER A 48 -7.42 11.82 -8.83
C SER A 48 -8.48 12.10 -7.77
N VAL A 49 -9.67 11.50 -7.89
CA VAL A 49 -10.76 11.67 -6.91
C VAL A 49 -10.34 11.20 -5.51
N TYR A 50 -9.64 10.08 -5.39
CA TYR A 50 -9.10 9.65 -4.08
C TYR A 50 -8.03 10.59 -3.54
N THR A 51 -7.21 11.18 -4.41
CA THR A 51 -6.18 12.14 -4.02
C THR A 51 -6.81 13.41 -3.46
N GLU A 52 -7.83 13.96 -4.11
CA GLU A 52 -8.59 15.11 -3.59
C GLU A 52 -9.24 14.81 -2.22
N GLY A 53 -9.74 13.58 -2.03
CA GLY A 53 -10.25 13.13 -0.74
C GLY A 53 -9.17 13.10 0.35
N LEU A 54 -7.97 12.63 -0.02
CA LEU A 54 -6.81 12.53 0.87
C LEU A 54 -6.15 13.90 1.17
N GLU A 55 -6.28 14.90 0.29
CA GLU A 55 -5.86 16.27 0.60
C GLU A 55 -6.64 16.86 1.78
N ARG A 56 -7.90 16.43 1.95
CA ARG A 56 -8.77 16.87 3.05
C ARG A 56 -8.58 16.02 4.30
N GLU A 57 -8.41 14.71 4.13
CA GLU A 57 -8.23 13.74 5.21
C GLU A 57 -7.06 12.80 4.88
N PRO A 58 -5.80 13.23 5.14
CA PRO A 58 -4.59 12.47 4.74
C PRO A 58 -4.49 11.09 5.38
N TYR A 59 -5.10 10.92 6.55
CA TYR A 59 -5.01 9.72 7.38
C TYR A 59 -6.22 8.79 7.19
N ASN A 60 -6.73 8.67 5.97
CA ASN A 60 -7.82 7.75 5.65
C ASN A 60 -7.31 6.45 5.01
N SER A 61 -7.24 5.38 5.80
CA SER A 61 -6.76 4.07 5.35
C SER A 61 -7.56 3.48 4.17
N ILE A 62 -8.85 3.78 4.07
CA ILE A 62 -9.72 3.27 3.00
C ILE A 62 -9.41 3.98 1.69
N LEU A 63 -9.29 5.31 1.69
CA LEU A 63 -8.93 6.07 0.48
C LEU A 63 -7.51 5.75 0.03
N LEU A 64 -6.56 5.61 0.96
CA LEU A 64 -5.21 5.16 0.65
C LEU A 64 -5.21 3.79 -0.05
N PHE A 65 -5.90 2.80 0.52
CA PHE A 65 -6.02 1.47 -0.10
C PHE A 65 -6.69 1.52 -1.48
N ASN A 66 -7.77 2.28 -1.62
CA ASN A 66 -8.48 2.41 -2.89
C ASN A 66 -7.60 3.08 -3.96
N ARG A 67 -6.82 4.11 -3.59
CA ARG A 67 -5.84 4.74 -4.49
C ARG A 67 -4.70 3.78 -4.84
N ALA A 68 -4.23 2.97 -3.89
CA ALA A 68 -3.26 1.91 -4.16
C ALA A 68 -3.78 0.90 -5.20
N ALA A 69 -5.06 0.52 -5.11
CA ALA A 69 -5.68 -0.39 -6.08
C ALA A 69 -5.73 0.22 -7.49
N CYS A 70 -6.04 1.52 -7.63
CA CYS A 70 -5.95 2.23 -8.91
C CYS A 70 -4.50 2.27 -9.43
N ARG A 71 -3.54 2.65 -8.58
CA ARG A 71 -2.11 2.72 -8.93
C ARG A 71 -1.57 1.37 -9.41
N PHE A 72 -1.97 0.28 -8.75
CA PHE A 72 -1.64 -1.07 -9.18
C PHE A 72 -2.17 -1.38 -10.59
N LYS A 73 -3.43 -1.02 -10.89
CA LYS A 73 -4.01 -1.19 -12.23
C LYS A 73 -3.34 -0.34 -13.30
N LEU A 74 -2.72 0.78 -12.91
CA LEU A 74 -1.93 1.66 -13.77
C LEU A 74 -0.44 1.25 -13.87
N GLY A 75 -0.02 0.16 -13.23
CA GLY A 75 1.38 -0.26 -13.20
C GLY A 75 2.30 0.60 -12.33
N GLN A 76 1.74 1.50 -11.51
CA GLN A 76 2.48 2.39 -10.61
C GLN A 76 2.76 1.70 -9.28
N PHE A 77 3.54 0.60 -9.32
CA PHE A 77 3.68 -0.30 -8.18
C PHE A 77 4.35 0.34 -6.96
N GLU A 78 5.37 1.18 -7.14
CA GLU A 78 6.03 1.89 -6.03
C GLU A 78 5.05 2.77 -5.27
N LYS A 79 4.28 3.58 -6.00
CA LYS A 79 3.27 4.47 -5.42
C LYS A 79 2.14 3.68 -4.76
N ALA A 80 1.84 2.48 -5.24
CA ALA A 80 0.87 1.59 -4.60
C ALA A 80 1.43 1.02 -3.28
N VAL A 81 2.72 0.64 -3.23
CA VAL A 81 3.40 0.21 -1.99
C VAL A 81 3.38 1.33 -0.93
N GLU A 82 3.65 2.57 -1.33
CA GLU A 82 3.60 3.74 -0.44
C GLU A 82 2.21 3.90 0.18
N ASP A 83 1.16 3.89 -0.65
CA ASP A 83 -0.22 4.02 -0.18
C ASP A 83 -0.65 2.86 0.73
N CYS A 84 -0.32 1.62 0.36
CA CYS A 84 -0.60 0.46 1.19
C CYS A 84 0.15 0.52 2.54
N THR A 85 1.40 0.99 2.52
CA THR A 85 2.19 1.15 3.76
C THR A 85 1.59 2.21 4.67
N ALA A 86 1.17 3.35 4.12
CA ALA A 86 0.45 4.36 4.88
C ALA A 86 -0.90 3.83 5.42
N ALA A 87 -1.64 3.05 4.63
CA ALA A 87 -2.89 2.44 5.07
C ALA A 87 -2.68 1.44 6.23
N LEU A 88 -1.61 0.64 6.18
CA LEU A 88 -1.23 -0.32 7.22
C LEU A 88 -0.68 0.34 8.48
N ALA A 89 0.00 1.49 8.36
CA ALA A 89 0.40 2.27 9.52
C ALA A 89 -0.81 2.78 10.33
N LEU A 90 -1.91 3.11 9.63
CA LEU A 90 -3.17 3.55 10.25
C LEU A 90 -4.03 2.39 10.74
N ARG A 91 -4.05 1.29 9.98
CA ARG A 91 -4.81 0.08 10.31
C ARG A 91 -3.95 -1.14 10.06
N PRO A 92 -3.18 -1.60 11.06
CA PRO A 92 -2.29 -2.74 10.91
C PRO A 92 -3.04 -4.02 10.50
N SER A 93 -4.26 -4.26 10.95
CA SER A 93 -5.06 -5.44 10.58
C SER A 93 -5.74 -5.34 9.20
N TYR A 94 -5.33 -4.43 8.32
CA TYR A 94 -5.97 -4.25 7.02
C TYR A 94 -5.49 -5.28 5.98
N VAL A 95 -6.02 -6.50 6.08
CA VAL A 95 -5.71 -7.67 5.22
C VAL A 95 -5.59 -7.30 3.73
N LYS A 96 -6.61 -6.62 3.17
CA LYS A 96 -6.61 -6.25 1.73
C LYS A 96 -5.47 -5.33 1.34
N ALA A 97 -5.07 -4.39 2.22
CA ALA A 97 -3.96 -3.48 1.95
C ALA A 97 -2.62 -4.22 2.01
N ARG A 98 -2.47 -5.17 2.93
CA ARG A 98 -1.29 -6.03 3.03
C ARG A 98 -1.14 -6.95 1.83
N LEU A 99 -2.23 -7.63 1.42
CA LEU A 99 -2.22 -8.46 0.22
C LEU A 99 -1.84 -7.65 -1.02
N ARG A 100 -2.44 -6.46 -1.21
CA ARG A 100 -2.07 -5.57 -2.31
C ARG A 100 -0.60 -5.13 -2.27
N ARG A 101 -0.05 -4.87 -1.08
CA ARG A 101 1.38 -4.53 -0.93
C ARG A 101 2.29 -5.68 -1.31
N ALA A 102 1.92 -6.91 -0.92
CA ALA A 102 2.61 -8.12 -1.33
C ALA A 102 2.61 -8.28 -2.86
N ASP A 103 1.45 -8.12 -3.52
CA ASP A 103 1.35 -8.15 -4.99
C ASP A 103 2.28 -7.11 -5.65
N CYS A 104 2.28 -5.88 -5.13
CA CYS A 104 3.14 -4.82 -5.67
C CYS A 104 4.62 -5.16 -5.48
N ASN A 105 5.00 -5.71 -4.33
CA ASN A 105 6.38 -6.12 -4.08
C ASN A 105 6.81 -7.28 -4.98
N ILE A 106 5.91 -8.21 -5.31
CA ILE A 106 6.16 -9.23 -6.34
C ILE A 106 6.43 -8.59 -7.70
N LYS A 107 5.57 -7.64 -8.13
CA LYS A 107 5.76 -6.94 -9.41
C LYS A 107 7.03 -6.09 -9.48
N LEU A 108 7.59 -5.74 -8.33
CA LEU A 108 8.85 -5.00 -8.20
C LEU A 108 10.05 -5.90 -7.89
N GLU A 109 9.88 -7.21 -7.91
CA GLU A 109 10.92 -8.20 -7.60
C GLU A 109 11.51 -8.04 -6.19
N ARG A 110 10.75 -7.42 -5.27
CA ARG A 110 11.10 -7.23 -3.86
C ARG A 110 10.66 -8.44 -3.05
N TRP A 111 11.18 -9.61 -3.41
CA TRP A 111 10.73 -10.92 -2.92
C TRP A 111 10.68 -11.02 -1.40
N LYS A 112 11.74 -10.55 -0.72
CA LYS A 112 11.81 -10.56 0.75
C LYS A 112 10.66 -9.78 1.40
N ALA A 113 10.31 -8.62 0.85
CA ALA A 113 9.22 -7.80 1.38
C ALA A 113 7.84 -8.44 1.12
N ALA A 114 7.66 -9.05 -0.06
CA ALA A 114 6.44 -9.82 -0.35
C ALA A 114 6.28 -11.01 0.59
N ILE A 115 7.36 -11.77 0.85
CA ILE A 115 7.37 -12.90 1.79
C ILE A 115 6.93 -12.46 3.19
N GLN A 116 7.46 -11.34 3.69
CA GLN A 116 7.10 -10.81 5.00
C GLN A 116 5.61 -10.48 5.10
N ASP A 117 5.04 -9.83 4.08
CA ASP A 117 3.61 -9.54 4.03
C ASP A 117 2.77 -10.82 3.99
N CYS A 118 3.16 -11.81 3.18
CA CYS A 118 2.49 -13.11 3.11
C CYS A 118 2.53 -13.87 4.44
N GLN A 119 3.67 -13.88 5.14
CA GLN A 119 3.79 -14.56 6.44
C GLN A 119 2.79 -14.01 7.47
N VAL A 120 2.62 -12.69 7.51
CA VAL A 120 1.61 -12.08 8.40
C VAL A 120 0.19 -12.46 7.96
N LEU A 121 -0.10 -12.50 6.67
CA LEU A 121 -1.40 -12.93 6.15
C LEU A 121 -1.70 -14.40 6.48
N MET A 122 -0.71 -15.28 6.36
CA MET A 122 -0.86 -16.71 6.70
C MET A 122 -1.08 -16.94 8.19
N GLN A 123 -0.57 -16.06 9.07
CA GLN A 123 -0.90 -16.11 10.50
C GLN A 123 -2.35 -15.72 10.77
N GLU A 124 -2.92 -14.79 9.99
CA GLU A 124 -4.31 -14.34 10.11
C GLU A 124 -5.29 -15.36 9.48
N ASN A 125 -4.93 -15.94 8.32
CA ASN A 125 -5.71 -16.97 7.63
C ASN A 125 -4.77 -17.97 6.91
N PRO A 126 -4.48 -19.12 7.53
CA PRO A 126 -3.59 -20.14 6.94
C PRO A 126 -4.14 -20.82 5.69
N GLU A 127 -5.46 -20.81 5.49
CA GLU A 127 -6.14 -21.50 4.38
C GLU A 127 -6.36 -20.59 3.16
N ASP A 128 -5.74 -19.40 3.15
CA ASP A 128 -5.82 -18.52 2.00
C ASP A 128 -4.92 -19.01 0.85
N ASP A 129 -5.54 -19.65 -0.14
CA ASP A 129 -4.86 -20.16 -1.33
C ASP A 129 -4.15 -19.06 -2.14
N GLU A 130 -4.68 -17.84 -2.17
CA GLU A 130 -4.07 -16.72 -2.90
C GLU A 130 -2.75 -16.32 -2.23
N VAL A 131 -2.78 -16.17 -0.91
CA VAL A 131 -1.59 -15.85 -0.11
C VAL A 131 -0.54 -16.97 -0.22
N SER A 132 -0.97 -18.23 -0.16
CA SER A 132 -0.08 -19.39 -0.25
C SER A 132 0.64 -19.45 -1.60
N ARG A 133 -0.08 -19.18 -2.70
CA ARG A 133 0.53 -19.08 -4.04
C ARG A 133 1.53 -17.93 -4.13
N LEU A 134 1.17 -16.75 -3.62
CA LEU A 134 2.02 -15.56 -3.65
C LEU A 134 3.31 -15.77 -2.84
N PHE A 135 3.19 -16.39 -1.66
CA PHE A 135 4.33 -16.77 -0.82
C PHE A 135 5.26 -17.75 -1.54
N LEU A 136 4.71 -18.79 -2.17
CA LEU A 136 5.50 -19.77 -2.91
C LEU A 136 6.23 -19.13 -4.08
N GLU A 137 5.54 -18.30 -4.88
CA GLU A 137 6.14 -17.56 -5.99
C GLU A 137 7.31 -16.70 -5.51
N ALA A 138 7.11 -15.90 -4.47
CA ALA A 138 8.16 -15.04 -3.91
C ALA A 138 9.39 -15.85 -3.46
N ASN A 139 9.19 -16.98 -2.79
CA ASN A 139 10.28 -17.83 -2.30
C ASN A 139 11.07 -18.46 -3.45
N VAL A 140 10.37 -19.00 -4.46
CA VAL A 140 11.03 -19.61 -5.62
C VAL A 140 11.90 -18.58 -6.35
N GLN A 141 11.39 -17.37 -6.57
CA GLN A 141 12.16 -16.32 -7.23
C GLN A 141 13.34 -15.84 -6.38
N LEU A 142 13.16 -15.70 -5.07
CA LEU A 142 14.25 -15.33 -4.17
C LEU A 142 15.38 -16.36 -4.18
N GLN A 143 15.07 -17.66 -4.18
CA GLN A 143 16.09 -18.71 -4.23
C GLN A 143 16.89 -18.67 -5.54
N LYS A 144 16.20 -18.54 -6.68
CA LYS A 144 16.86 -18.38 -7.99
C LYS A 144 17.81 -17.18 -8.01
N GLN A 145 17.35 -16.03 -7.53
CA GLN A 145 18.18 -14.83 -7.46
C GLN A 145 19.44 -15.05 -6.59
N LEU A 146 19.30 -15.74 -5.45
CA LEU A 146 20.45 -16.04 -4.57
C LEU A 146 21.44 -17.02 -5.20
N GLU A 147 20.95 -18.02 -5.94
CA GLU A 147 21.78 -18.97 -6.69
C GLU A 147 22.56 -18.26 -7.80
N GLU A 148 21.90 -17.38 -8.56
CA GLU A 148 22.51 -16.56 -9.60
C GLU A 148 23.59 -15.64 -9.01
N ASP A 149 23.28 -14.93 -7.92
CA ASP A 149 24.22 -14.06 -7.20
C ASP A 149 25.45 -14.85 -6.70
N HIS A 150 25.24 -16.05 -6.16
CA HIS A 150 26.32 -16.93 -5.71
C HIS A 150 27.21 -17.38 -6.87
N ASN A 151 26.60 -17.79 -7.99
CA ASN A 151 27.33 -18.23 -9.18
C ASN A 151 28.15 -17.09 -9.80
N GLN A 152 27.60 -15.88 -9.88
CA GLN A 152 28.32 -14.70 -10.36
C GLN A 152 29.53 -14.35 -9.48
N ARG A 153 29.39 -14.43 -8.15
CA ARG A 153 30.52 -14.20 -7.22
C ARG A 153 31.64 -15.22 -7.40
N ASN A 154 31.30 -16.49 -7.59
CA ASN A 154 32.30 -17.53 -7.80
C ASN A 154 33.06 -17.36 -9.13
N LEU A 155 32.37 -16.95 -10.20
CA LEU A 155 33.00 -16.61 -11.48
C LEU A 155 34.00 -15.44 -11.34
N PHE A 156 33.62 -14.39 -10.61
CA PHE A 156 34.49 -13.25 -10.35
C PHE A 156 35.74 -13.64 -9.55
N ASN A 157 35.57 -14.43 -8.48
CA ASN A 157 36.67 -14.87 -7.62
C ASN A 157 37.62 -15.86 -8.32
N GLY A 158 37.09 -16.77 -9.14
CA GLY A 158 37.90 -17.70 -9.94
C GLY A 158 38.71 -17.02 -11.05
N SER A 159 38.25 -15.88 -11.56
CA SER A 159 38.98 -15.10 -12.58
C SER A 159 40.16 -14.33 -11.96
N ASN A 160 40.04 -13.86 -10.72
CA ASN A 160 41.12 -13.15 -10.04
C ASN A 160 42.26 -14.06 -9.55
N SER A 161 42.01 -15.34 -9.26
CA SER A 161 43.06 -16.27 -8.84
C SER A 161 43.98 -16.73 -9.98
N ALA A 162 43.49 -16.72 -11.23
CA ALA A 162 44.27 -17.09 -12.41
C ALA A 162 45.34 -16.05 -12.80
N LEU A 163 45.19 -14.78 -12.39
CA LEU A 163 46.11 -13.68 -12.75
C LEU A 163 47.27 -13.50 -11.77
N VAL A 164 47.19 -14.04 -10.54
CA VAL A 164 48.20 -13.83 -9.50
C VAL A 164 49.32 -14.90 -9.51
N SER A 165 49.13 -15.98 -10.28
CA SER A 165 50.09 -17.11 -10.33
C SER A 165 51.18 -16.98 -11.41
N GLY A 166 51.29 -15.83 -12.08
CA GLY A 166 52.27 -15.58 -13.14
C GLY A 166 53.15 -14.37 -12.83
N ASN A 167 54.14 -14.52 -11.96
CA ASN A 167 55.33 -13.67 -11.83
C ASN A 167 56.45 -14.42 -11.10
#